data_AF-A0AA86P1Y2-F1
#
_entry.id   AF-A0AA86P1Y2-F1
#
_cell.length_a   1.000
_cell.length_b   1.000
_cell.length_c   1.000
_cell.angle_alpha   90.00
_cell.angle_beta   90.00
_cell.angle_gamma   90.00
#
_symmetry.space_group_name_H-M   'P 1'
#
loop_
_entity.id
_entity.type
_entity.pdbx_description
1 polymer ?
#
loop_
_entity_poly.entity_id
_entity_poly.type
_entity_poly.pdbx_seq_one_letter_code
_entity_poly.pdbx_strand_id
1 'polypeptide(L)'
;MATLEIIMTLTDENNDGVTQEDEFCHIVYICENADLRDTQSILFYAADNDYSGTIEKSELFNVSKKLGIETNELELFAMMSVLTGTQTDEQSLNYDMFQHVMDILIKRNNKQNKQYEDILIDKIQQRQHVINLKNNSVSFI
;
A
#
# COMPACT_ATOMS: atom_id res chain seq x y z
N MET A 1 -10.74 -8.39 13.57
CA MET A 1 -11.66 -8.83 12.51
C MET A 1 -11.06 -8.41 11.17
N ALA A 2 -11.26 -9.21 10.12
CA ALA A 2 -10.83 -9.00 8.73
C ALA A 2 -9.48 -9.60 8.25
N THR A 3 -8.87 -10.57 8.94
CA THR A 3 -7.65 -11.24 8.42
C THR A 3 -7.91 -11.97 7.10
N LEU A 4 -9.03 -12.69 7.00
CA LEU A 4 -9.38 -13.45 5.79
C LEU A 4 -9.79 -12.53 4.64
N GLU A 5 -10.55 -11.46 4.90
CA GLU A 5 -10.94 -10.48 3.88
C GLU A 5 -9.72 -9.79 3.26
N ILE A 6 -8.71 -9.45 4.08
CA ILE A 6 -7.44 -8.92 3.59
C ILE A 6 -6.74 -9.93 2.70
N ILE A 7 -6.63 -11.19 3.14
CA ILE A 7 -5.99 -12.25 2.35
C ILE A 7 -6.70 -12.41 1.01
N MET A 8 -8.03 -12.55 1.00
CA MET A 8 -8.80 -12.70 -0.24
C MET A 8 -8.63 -11.49 -1.17
N THR A 9 -8.56 -10.27 -0.64
CA THR A 9 -8.34 -9.06 -1.44
C THR A 9 -6.92 -9.03 -2.03
N LEU A 10 -5.93 -9.51 -1.29
CA LEU A 10 -4.54 -9.49 -1.74
C LEU A 10 -4.25 -10.57 -2.78
N THR A 11 -4.92 -11.72 -2.71
CA THR A 11 -4.72 -12.84 -3.63
C THR A 11 -5.65 -12.81 -4.85
N ASP A 12 -6.61 -11.88 -4.90
CA ASP A 12 -7.47 -11.66 -6.08
C ASP A 12 -6.64 -10.95 -7.18
N GLU A 13 -5.99 -11.75 -8.02
CA GLU A 13 -5.05 -11.27 -9.04
C GLU A 13 -5.78 -10.64 -10.22
N ASN A 14 -6.93 -11.20 -10.60
CA ASN A 14 -7.69 -10.74 -11.75
C ASN A 14 -8.75 -9.66 -11.39
N ASN A 15 -8.97 -9.39 -10.10
CA ASN A 15 -9.92 -8.43 -9.55
C ASN A 15 -11.39 -8.71 -9.93
N ASP A 16 -11.75 -9.98 -10.08
CA ASP A 16 -13.13 -10.39 -10.40
C ASP A 16 -13.98 -10.70 -9.15
N GLY A 17 -13.37 -10.70 -7.96
CA GLY A 17 -14.03 -10.94 -6.69
C GLY A 17 -14.47 -12.39 -6.47
N VAL A 18 -14.02 -13.31 -7.32
CA VAL A 18 -14.19 -14.77 -7.20
C VAL A 18 -12.82 -15.37 -6.89
N THR A 19 -12.76 -16.45 -6.12
CA THR A 19 -11.49 -17.16 -5.88
C THR A 19 -11.28 -18.24 -6.94
N GLN A 20 -10.22 -18.12 -7.74
CA GLN A 20 -9.77 -19.15 -8.68
C GLN A 20 -8.80 -20.15 -8.03
N GLU A 21 -8.39 -21.18 -8.78
CA GLU A 21 -7.56 -22.28 -8.27
C GLU A 21 -6.17 -21.80 -7.81
N ASP A 22 -5.53 -20.97 -8.63
CA ASP A 22 -4.25 -20.31 -8.37
C ASP A 22 -4.35 -19.35 -7.17
N GLU A 23 -5.40 -18.54 -7.11
CA GLU A 23 -5.64 -17.64 -5.97
C GLU A 23 -5.90 -18.43 -4.68
N PHE A 24 -6.64 -19.54 -4.76
CA PHE A 24 -6.85 -20.44 -3.63
C PHE A 24 -5.53 -21.06 -3.15
N CYS A 25 -4.67 -21.50 -4.07
CA CYS A 25 -3.34 -22.00 -3.72
C CYS A 25 -2.51 -20.93 -3.00
N HIS A 26 -2.59 -19.68 -3.44
CA HIS A 26 -1.91 -18.56 -2.79
C HIS A 26 -2.45 -18.29 -1.38
N ILE A 27 -3.78 -18.35 -1.19
CA ILE A 27 -4.42 -18.24 0.13
C ILE A 27 -3.90 -19.34 1.07
N VAL A 28 -3.82 -20.58 0.59
CA VAL A 28 -3.28 -21.72 1.37
C VAL A 28 -1.81 -21.48 1.71
N TYR A 29 -0.99 -21.05 0.75
CA TYR A 29 0.42 -20.70 0.98
C TYR A 29 0.59 -19.66 2.11
N ILE A 30 -0.21 -18.59 2.09
CA ILE A 30 -0.22 -17.58 3.16
C ILE A 30 -0.62 -18.21 4.50
N CYS A 31 -1.67 -19.03 4.51
CA CYS A 31 -2.16 -19.66 5.75
C CYS A 31 -1.17 -20.65 6.37
N GLU A 32 -0.34 -21.31 5.56
CA GLU A 32 0.68 -22.24 6.03
C GLU A 32 1.94 -21.54 6.56
N ASN A 33 2.32 -20.40 5.98
CA ASN A 33 3.61 -19.77 6.24
C ASN A 33 3.55 -18.48 7.06
N ALA A 34 2.45 -17.72 6.98
CA ALA A 34 2.32 -16.44 7.68
C ALA A 34 1.89 -16.61 9.15
N ASP A 35 2.38 -15.74 10.04
CA ASP A 35 1.69 -15.50 11.31
C ASP A 35 0.44 -14.65 11.02
N LEU A 36 -0.73 -15.30 11.02
CA LEU A 36 -2.01 -14.65 10.72
C LEU A 36 -2.44 -13.55 11.73
N ARG A 37 -1.66 -13.35 12.80
CA ARG A 37 -1.83 -12.24 13.75
C ARG A 37 -0.95 -11.05 13.41
N ASP A 38 0.03 -11.22 12.52
CA ASP A 38 0.91 -10.20 12.03
C ASP A 38 0.56 -9.83 10.58
N THR A 39 0.03 -8.61 10.41
CA THR A 39 -0.32 -8.08 9.09
C THR A 39 0.89 -8.00 8.16
N GLN A 40 2.10 -7.71 8.66
CA GLN A 40 3.27 -7.66 7.78
C GLN A 40 3.69 -9.06 7.31
N SER A 41 3.52 -10.08 8.16
CA SER A 41 3.73 -11.47 7.77
C SER A 41 2.77 -11.87 6.65
N ILE A 42 1.48 -11.54 6.79
CA ILE A 42 0.47 -11.78 5.74
C ILE A 42 0.84 -11.05 4.45
N LEU A 43 1.22 -9.77 4.53
CA LEU A 43 1.56 -8.97 3.34
C LEU A 43 2.79 -9.49 2.61
N PHE A 44 3.78 -10.02 3.34
CA PHE A 44 4.96 -10.62 2.72
C PHE A 44 4.57 -11.84 1.89
N TYR A 45 3.88 -12.81 2.49
CA TYR A 45 3.47 -14.02 1.77
C TYR A 45 2.42 -13.77 0.68
N ALA A 46 1.62 -12.72 0.82
CA ALA A 46 0.68 -12.30 -0.22
C ALA A 46 1.36 -11.55 -1.38
N ALA A 47 2.56 -11.00 -1.17
CA ALA A 47 3.34 -10.36 -2.24
C ALA A 47 4.18 -11.37 -3.02
N ASP A 48 4.63 -12.44 -2.35
CA ASP A 48 5.39 -13.56 -2.91
C ASP A 48 4.49 -14.43 -3.80
N ASN A 49 4.37 -14.03 -5.06
CA ASN A 49 3.42 -14.60 -6.03
C ASN A 49 3.94 -15.92 -6.61
N ASP A 50 5.26 -16.09 -6.66
CA ASP A 50 5.89 -17.32 -7.15
C ASP A 50 6.30 -18.30 -6.03
N TYR A 51 6.00 -17.95 -4.78
CA TYR A 51 6.28 -18.74 -3.57
C TYR A 51 7.79 -19.00 -3.38
N SER A 52 8.64 -18.10 -3.84
CA SER A 52 10.10 -18.19 -3.71
C SER A 52 10.59 -17.96 -2.27
N GLY A 53 9.76 -17.35 -1.42
CA GLY A 53 10.14 -16.91 -0.08
C GLY A 53 10.96 -15.62 -0.07
N THR A 54 11.04 -14.92 -1.20
CA THR A 54 11.65 -13.59 -1.33
C THR A 54 10.79 -12.71 -2.24
N ILE A 55 10.92 -11.38 -2.11
CA ILE A 55 10.10 -10.44 -2.90
C ILE A 55 10.93 -9.77 -3.97
N GLU A 56 10.58 -10.01 -5.23
CA GLU A 56 11.14 -9.33 -6.38
C GLU A 56 10.52 -7.94 -6.60
N LYS A 57 11.11 -7.17 -7.51
CA LYS A 57 10.66 -5.80 -7.81
C LYS A 57 9.20 -5.75 -8.29
N SER A 58 8.81 -6.67 -9.16
CA SER A 58 7.46 -6.77 -9.72
C SER A 58 6.42 -7.04 -8.62
N GLU A 59 6.73 -7.98 -7.75
CA GLU A 59 5.92 -8.38 -6.60
C GLU A 59 5.74 -7.24 -5.60
N LEU A 60 6.83 -6.56 -5.23
CA LEU A 60 6.77 -5.38 -4.36
C LEU A 60 5.91 -4.27 -4.96
N PHE A 61 6.01 -4.06 -6.28
CA PHE A 61 5.22 -3.05 -6.98
C PHE A 61 3.73 -3.41 -7.01
N ASN A 62 3.41 -4.68 -7.26
CA ASN A 62 2.04 -5.18 -7.30
C ASN A 62 1.38 -5.06 -5.92
N VAL A 63 2.03 -5.52 -4.85
CA VAL A 63 1.46 -5.41 -3.50
C VAL A 63 1.34 -3.94 -3.06
N SER A 64 2.29 -3.08 -3.41
CA SER A 64 2.20 -1.64 -3.11
C SER A 64 0.98 -1.00 -3.78
N LYS A 65 0.67 -1.39 -5.02
CA LYS A 65 -0.54 -0.94 -5.73
C LYS A 65 -1.82 -1.46 -5.08
N LYS A 66 -1.88 -2.74 -4.72
CA LYS A 66 -3.04 -3.34 -4.03
C LYS A 66 -3.34 -2.63 -2.70
N LEU A 67 -2.31 -2.15 -2.02
CA LEU A 67 -2.42 -1.34 -0.79
C LEU A 67 -2.75 0.14 -1.02
N GLY A 68 -2.88 0.59 -2.28
CA GLY A 68 -3.13 1.98 -2.62
C GLY A 68 -1.97 2.92 -2.27
N ILE A 69 -0.74 2.39 -2.20
CA ILE A 69 0.46 3.20 -1.94
C ILE A 69 0.91 3.83 -3.26
N GLU A 70 0.95 5.16 -3.30
CA GLU A 70 1.49 5.89 -4.45
C GLU A 70 3.02 5.77 -4.48
N THR A 71 3.51 4.91 -5.36
CA THR A 71 4.94 4.71 -5.63
C THR A 71 5.17 4.43 -7.11
N ASN A 72 6.38 4.68 -7.58
CA ASN A 72 6.79 4.31 -8.93
C ASN A 72 7.91 3.26 -8.88
N GLU A 73 8.09 2.54 -9.99
CA GLU A 73 9.06 1.45 -10.07
C GLU A 73 10.51 1.91 -9.80
N LEU A 74 10.88 3.13 -10.17
CA LEU A 74 12.23 3.66 -9.96
C LEU A 74 12.50 3.92 -8.47
N GLU A 75 11.50 4.45 -7.75
CA GLU A 75 11.57 4.66 -6.31
C GLU A 75 11.71 3.32 -5.57
N LEU A 76 10.88 2.33 -5.90
CA LEU A 76 10.97 1.00 -5.31
C LEU A 76 12.32 0.34 -5.60
N PHE A 77 12.79 0.43 -6.85
CA PHE A 77 14.09 -0.09 -7.23
C PHE A 77 15.21 0.54 -6.39
N ALA A 78 15.22 1.87 -6.24
CA ALA A 78 16.22 2.55 -5.43
C ALA A 78 16.17 2.11 -3.95
N MET A 79 14.97 1.94 -3.38
CA MET A 79 14.81 1.45 -2.01
C MET A 79 15.34 0.02 -1.84
N MET A 80 15.00 -0.87 -2.77
CA MET A 80 15.48 -2.25 -2.78
C MET A 80 17.01 -2.32 -2.91
N SER A 81 17.61 -1.53 -3.82
CA SER A 81 19.06 -1.53 -4.02
C SER A 81 19.81 -1.03 -2.78
N VAL A 82 19.25 -0.08 -2.03
CA VAL A 82 19.83 0.39 -0.76
C VAL A 82 19.83 -0.72 0.30
N LEU A 83 18.78 -1.52 0.39
CA LEU A 83 18.65 -2.57 1.40
C LEU A 83 19.39 -3.85 1.05
N THR A 84 19.38 -4.26 -0.22
CA THR A 84 20.08 -5.45 -0.70
C THR A 84 21.58 -5.21 -0.87
N GLY A 85 22.00 -3.95 -1.04
CA GLY A 85 23.39 -3.60 -1.36
C GLY A 85 23.79 -3.98 -2.79
N THR A 86 22.83 -4.31 -3.66
CA THR A 86 23.04 -4.70 -5.06
C THR A 86 22.29 -3.77 -6.00
N GLN A 87 22.72 -3.67 -7.25
CA GLN A 87 22.03 -2.91 -8.31
C GLN A 87 21.78 -3.82 -9.52
N THR A 88 21.42 -5.08 -9.25
CA THR A 88 21.15 -6.10 -10.26
C THR A 88 19.66 -6.29 -10.42
N ASP A 89 19.24 -6.78 -11.58
CA ASP A 89 17.84 -7.11 -11.82
C ASP A 89 17.39 -8.34 -11.00
N GLU A 90 18.33 -9.18 -10.55
CA GLU A 90 18.08 -10.35 -9.66
C GLU A 90 17.97 -9.99 -8.17
N GLN A 91 17.73 -8.72 -7.83
CA GLN A 91 17.59 -8.31 -6.43
C GLN A 91 16.23 -8.74 -5.86
N SER A 92 16.24 -9.39 -4.70
CA SER A 92 15.03 -9.74 -3.96
C SER A 92 15.14 -9.37 -2.49
N LEU A 93 14.00 -9.17 -1.84
CA LEU A 93 13.91 -8.83 -0.42
C LEU A 93 13.55 -10.08 0.38
N ASN A 94 14.31 -10.35 1.43
CA ASN A 94 13.83 -11.24 2.48
C ASN A 94 12.79 -10.55 3.37
N TYR A 95 12.23 -11.29 4.34
CA TYR A 95 11.20 -10.78 5.24
C TYR A 95 11.60 -9.47 5.95
N ASP A 96 12.77 -9.44 6.61
CA ASP A 96 13.21 -8.29 7.40
C ASP A 96 13.38 -7.04 6.52
N MET A 97 13.95 -7.21 5.31
CA MET A 97 14.11 -6.14 4.34
C MET A 97 12.76 -5.65 3.81
N PHE A 98 11.84 -6.56 3.51
CA PHE A 98 10.48 -6.21 3.11
C PHE A 98 9.76 -5.40 4.19
N GLN A 99 9.85 -5.81 5.46
CA GLN A 99 9.26 -5.07 6.57
C GLN A 99 9.79 -3.63 6.61
N HIS A 100 11.10 -3.44 6.42
CA HIS A 100 11.70 -2.10 6.38
C HIS A 100 11.18 -1.25 5.23
N VAL A 101 11.06 -1.82 4.02
CA VAL A 101 10.47 -1.13 2.87
C VAL A 101 9.03 -0.71 3.15
N MET A 102 8.20 -1.66 3.61
CA MET A 102 6.78 -1.42 3.87
C MET A 102 6.57 -0.37 4.96
N ASP A 103 7.39 -0.39 6.01
CA ASP A 103 7.38 0.64 7.05
C ASP A 103 7.64 2.04 6.50
N ILE A 104 8.61 2.18 5.59
CA ILE A 104 8.92 3.45 4.94
C ILE A 104 7.76 3.90 4.05
N LEU A 105 7.24 2.99 3.22
CA LEU A 105 6.16 3.27 2.28
C LEU A 105 4.87 3.69 2.99
N ILE A 106 4.46 2.95 4.03
CA ILE A 106 3.24 3.24 4.80
C ILE A 106 3.38 4.58 5.56
N LYS A 107 4.53 4.83 6.19
CA LYS A 107 4.78 6.11 6.90
C LYS A 107 4.75 7.29 5.93
N ARG A 108 5.34 7.15 4.73
CA ARG A 108 5.31 8.17 3.68
C ARG A 108 3.89 8.44 3.19
N ASN A 109 3.13 7.38 2.87
CA ASN A 109 1.77 7.47 2.37
C ASN A 109 0.84 8.19 3.37
N ASN A 110 0.91 7.80 4.65
CA ASN A 110 0.12 8.41 5.72
C ASN A 110 0.44 9.91 5.91
N LYS A 111 1.72 10.29 5.77
CA LYS A 111 2.15 11.69 5.88
C LYS A 111 1.62 12.53 4.71
N GLN A 112 1.68 11.99 3.48
CA GLN A 112 1.14 12.66 2.29
C GLN A 112 -0.37 12.85 2.41
N ASN A 113 -1.11 11.80 2.76
CA ASN A 113 -2.57 11.86 2.93
C ASN A 113 -2.98 12.93 3.95
N LYS A 114 -2.32 12.96 5.11
CA LYS A 114 -2.56 13.99 6.13
C LYS A 114 -2.31 15.41 5.59
N GLN A 115 -1.21 15.61 4.87
CA GLN A 115 -0.89 16.90 4.27
C GLN A 115 -1.95 17.35 3.25
N TYR A 116 -2.49 16.42 2.45
CA TYR A 116 -3.57 16.73 1.51
C TYR A 116 -4.87 17.12 2.23
N GLU A 117 -5.24 16.41 3.30
CA GLU A 117 -6.41 16.75 4.12
C GLU A 117 -6.29 18.15 4.74
N ASP A 118 -5.13 18.47 5.32
CA ASP A 118 -4.86 19.78 5.93
C ASP A 118 -5.05 20.92 4.90
N ILE A 119 -4.52 20.75 3.68
CA ILE A 119 -4.66 21.73 2.59
C ILE A 119 -6.12 21.86 2.14
N LEU A 120 -6.85 20.75 2.06
CA LEU A 120 -8.24 20.76 1.63
C LEU A 120 -9.14 21.46 2.65
N ILE A 121 -8.94 21.20 3.95
CA ILE A 121 -9.66 21.84 5.04
C ILE A 121 -9.44 23.36 5.03
N ASP A 122 -8.19 23.82 4.90
CA ASP A 122 -7.88 25.25 4.81
C ASP A 122 -8.60 25.93 3.63
N LYS A 123 -8.57 25.30 2.44
CA LYS A 123 -9.29 25.82 1.25
C LYS A 123 -10.81 25.90 1.45
N ILE A 124 -11.41 24.92 2.15
CA ILE A 124 -12.85 24.92 2.45
C ILE A 124 -13.19 26.07 3.41
N GLN A 125 -12.40 26.25 4.46
CA GLN A 125 -12.59 27.32 5.45
C GLN A 125 -12.46 28.70 4.82
N GLN A 126 -11.46 28.91 3.96
CA GLN A 126 -11.28 30.15 3.20
C GLN A 126 -12.49 30.48 2.32
N ARG A 127 -13.04 29.47 1.61
CA ARG A 127 -14.25 29.66 0.78
C ARG A 127 -15.47 30.00 1.62
N GLN A 128 -15.68 29.33 2.74
CA GLN A 128 -16.80 29.63 3.65
C GLN A 128 -16.70 31.05 4.22
N HIS A 129 -15.49 31.50 4.57
CA HIS A 129 -15.27 32.87 5.03
C HIS A 129 -15.66 33.90 3.97
N VAL A 130 -15.27 33.71 2.71
CA VAL A 130 -15.65 34.59 1.59
C VAL A 130 -17.16 34.60 1.38
N ILE A 131 -17.84 33.45 1.48
CA ILE A 131 -19.31 33.37 1.35
C ILE A 131 -20.00 34.16 2.48
N ASN A 132 -19.54 33.99 3.72
CA ASN A 132 -20.11 34.70 4.87
C ASN A 132 -19.97 36.22 4.75
N LEU A 133 -18.82 36.72 4.27
CA LEU A 133 -18.63 38.15 4.00
C LEU A 133 -19.57 38.68 2.92
N LYS A 134 -19.77 37.93 1.83
CA LYS A 134 -20.70 38.30 0.76
C LYS A 134 -22.14 38.37 1.26
N ASN A 135 -22.59 37.39 2.05
CA ASN A 135 -23.96 37.35 2.56
C ASN A 135 -24.28 38.49 3.55
N ASN A 136 -23.32 38.87 4.39
CA ASN A 136 -23.48 40.00 5.31
C ASN A 136 -23.50 41.37 4.61
N SER A 137 -22.92 41.47 3.41
CA SER A 137 -22.89 42.72 2.62
C SER A 137 -24.23 43.01 1.92
N VAL A 138 -25.06 41.99 1.70
CA VAL A 138 -26.34 42.11 0.96
C VAL A 138 -27.52 42.43 1.88
N SER A 139 -27.39 42.25 3.20
CA SER A 139 -28.47 42.50 4.18
C SER A 139 -28.60 43.97 4.64
N PHE A 140 -27.85 44.92 4.04
CA PHE A 140 -27.84 46.34 4.41
C PHE A 140 -28.41 47.29 3.33
N ILE A 141 -29.16 46.77 2.35
CA ILE A 141 -29.86 47.53 1.30
C ILE A 141 -31.35 47.21 1.38
#